data_AF-A0A970TBB4-F1
#
_entry.id   AF-A0A970TBB4-F1
#
_cell.length_a   1.000
_cell.length_b   1.000
_cell.length_c   1.000
_cell.angle_alpha   90.00
_cell.angle_beta   90.00
_cell.angle_gamma   90.00
#
_symmetry.space_group_name_H-M   'P 1'
#
loop_
_entity.id
_entity.type
_entity.pdbx_description
1 polymer ?
#
loop_
_entity_poly.entity_id
_entity_poly.type
_entity_poly.pdbx_seq_one_letter_code
_entity_poly.pdbx_strand_id
1 'polypeptide(L)'
;MASVQIYIEGGGDSQSGLRQLRLAFQEFFSEFSGRQPKVVACGGRGAAFDDFGTALREAARKDLDTFIILLVDAEAEVNVSSARQHLSQRDGWDLQGIGDDQVHLLVQAIEAWLIADRDALRKHYGADLNENALPGRQPEEIPKNDLKRALKQAGRNTKKKGYHEISDGTKILELLDPAKVRAACPHCRALFAIISRETGIPLPDLQ
;
A
#
# COMPACT_ATOMS: atom_id res chain seq x y z
N MET A 1 6.35 -2.62 23.19
CA MET A 1 5.46 -2.76 22.02
C MET A 1 5.54 -1.43 21.33
N ALA A 2 6.13 -1.43 20.15
CA ALA A 2 6.53 -0.21 19.48
C ALA A 2 5.31 0.54 18.93
N SER A 3 5.44 1.85 18.81
CA SER A 3 4.58 2.58 17.87
C SER A 3 5.01 2.25 16.44
N VAL A 4 4.07 2.17 15.49
CA VAL A 4 4.39 1.88 14.09
C VAL A 4 4.25 3.15 13.26
N GLN A 5 5.24 3.43 12.40
CA GLN A 5 5.16 4.49 11.39
C GLN A 5 5.41 3.89 10.01
N ILE A 6 4.60 4.28 9.03
CA ILE A 6 4.68 3.79 7.65
C ILE A 6 4.90 4.97 6.73
N TYR A 7 6.03 4.97 6.03
CA TYR A 7 6.42 5.94 5.02
C TYR A 7 6.08 5.39 3.65
N ILE A 8 5.14 6.03 2.96
CA ILE A 8 4.50 5.50 1.76
C ILE A 8 4.80 6.37 0.55
N GLU A 9 5.27 5.75 -0.54
CA GLU A 9 5.33 6.38 -1.86
C GLU A 9 3.92 6.69 -2.40
N GLY A 10 3.74 7.89 -2.93
CA GLY A 10 2.53 8.30 -3.65
C GLY A 10 1.91 9.58 -3.11
N GLY A 11 0.74 9.92 -3.66
CA GLY A 11 0.02 11.16 -3.36
C GLY A 11 0.46 12.35 -4.22
N GLY A 12 1.46 12.17 -5.07
CA GLY A 12 2.05 13.22 -5.91
C GLY A 12 2.67 14.36 -5.07
N ASP A 13 2.98 15.47 -5.73
CA ASP A 13 3.66 16.60 -5.06
C ASP A 13 2.69 17.63 -4.44
N SER A 14 1.37 17.38 -4.58
CA SER A 14 0.35 18.28 -4.07
C SER A 14 -0.03 17.96 -2.62
N GLN A 15 -0.21 18.99 -1.80
CA GLN A 15 -0.66 18.84 -0.41
C GLN A 15 -2.01 18.11 -0.30
N SER A 16 -2.91 18.33 -1.26
CA SER A 16 -4.20 17.65 -1.32
C SER A 16 -4.05 16.15 -1.59
N GLY A 17 -3.19 15.76 -2.54
CA GLY A 17 -2.94 14.36 -2.88
C GLY A 17 -2.23 13.60 -1.76
N LEU A 18 -1.21 14.20 -1.13
CA LEU A 18 -0.55 13.65 0.07
C LEU A 18 -1.56 13.43 1.21
N ARG A 19 -2.43 14.42 1.45
CA ARG A 19 -3.48 14.31 2.47
C ARG A 19 -4.47 13.19 2.15
N GLN A 20 -4.92 13.08 0.91
CA GLN A 20 -5.87 12.03 0.49
C GLN A 20 -5.26 10.64 0.67
N LEU A 21 -4.02 10.42 0.20
CA LEU A 21 -3.34 9.15 0.36
C LEU A 21 -3.18 8.77 1.83
N ARG A 22 -2.74 9.73 2.66
CA ARG A 22 -2.57 9.51 4.10
C ARG A 22 -3.88 9.09 4.76
N LEU A 23 -4.99 9.78 4.48
CA LEU A 23 -6.29 9.45 5.06
C LEU A 23 -6.78 8.08 4.59
N ALA A 24 -6.58 7.76 3.31
CA ALA A 24 -6.99 6.48 2.76
C ALA A 24 -6.28 5.28 3.40
N PHE A 25 -4.96 5.37 3.59
CA PHE A 25 -4.23 4.33 4.32
C PHE A 25 -4.55 4.33 5.82
N GLN A 26 -4.83 5.48 6.43
CA GLN A 26 -5.31 5.51 7.81
C GLN A 26 -6.62 4.73 7.95
N GLU A 27 -7.57 4.89 7.04
CA GLU A 27 -8.80 4.09 7.08
C GLU A 27 -8.51 2.60 6.86
N PHE A 28 -7.63 2.29 5.91
CA PHE A 28 -7.24 0.91 5.58
C PHE A 28 -6.59 0.16 6.76
N PHE A 29 -5.91 0.87 7.66
CA PHE A 29 -5.30 0.29 8.86
C PHE A 29 -6.16 0.45 10.12
N SER A 30 -7.47 0.73 10.01
CA SER A 30 -8.36 1.01 11.15
C SER A 30 -8.57 -0.17 12.12
N GLU A 31 -8.34 -1.41 11.67
CA GLU A 31 -8.41 -2.61 12.51
C GLU A 31 -7.39 -2.61 13.66
N PHE A 32 -6.30 -1.85 13.56
CA PHE A 32 -5.32 -1.65 14.63
C PHE A 32 -5.75 -0.58 15.64
N SER A 33 -7.02 -0.59 16.03
CA SER A 33 -7.64 0.45 16.87
C SER A 33 -6.85 0.69 18.18
N GLY A 34 -6.61 1.97 18.49
CA GLY A 34 -5.81 2.41 19.65
C GLY A 34 -4.29 2.30 19.47
N ARG A 35 -3.81 1.59 18.44
CA ARG A 35 -2.39 1.43 18.10
C ARG A 35 -2.13 1.52 16.60
N GLN A 36 -2.97 2.31 15.93
CA GLN A 36 -2.94 2.40 14.49
C GLN A 36 -1.59 2.94 14.00
N PRO A 37 -1.01 2.38 12.93
CA PRO A 37 0.18 2.93 12.33
C PRO A 37 0.00 4.39 11.94
N LYS A 38 0.99 5.22 12.28
CA LYS A 38 1.07 6.58 11.76
C LYS A 38 1.51 6.52 10.30
N VAL A 39 0.61 6.89 9.40
CA VAL A 39 0.91 6.99 7.96
C VAL A 39 1.53 8.34 7.62
N VAL A 40 2.63 8.29 6.85
CA VAL A 40 3.30 9.44 6.24
C VAL A 40 3.31 9.21 4.72
N ALA A 41 2.55 10.02 3.99
CA ALA A 41 2.61 10.03 2.52
C ALA A 41 3.76 10.95 2.08
N CYS A 42 4.67 10.42 1.27
CA CYS A 42 5.95 11.07 0.97
C CYS A 42 6.05 11.68 -0.44
N GLY A 43 5.06 11.48 -1.30
CA GLY A 43 5.14 11.93 -2.69
C GLY A 43 5.97 10.96 -3.52
N GLY A 44 7.01 11.43 -4.21
CA GLY A 44 7.86 10.58 -5.04
C GLY A 44 8.69 9.55 -4.25
N ARG A 45 9.13 8.48 -4.91
CA ARG A 45 9.90 7.39 -4.28
C ARG A 45 11.19 7.84 -3.58
N GLY A 46 11.91 8.79 -4.16
CA GLY A 46 13.14 9.33 -3.56
C GLY A 46 12.85 10.02 -2.24
N ALA A 47 11.77 10.83 -2.19
CA ALA A 47 11.32 11.46 -0.96
C ALA A 47 10.86 10.43 0.08
N ALA A 48 10.20 9.35 -0.33
CA ALA A 48 9.84 8.25 0.58
C ALA A 48 11.07 7.61 1.25
N PHE A 49 12.13 7.36 0.46
CA PHE A 49 13.39 6.82 0.98
C PHE A 49 14.12 7.81 1.90
N ASP A 50 14.18 9.08 1.53
CA ASP A 50 14.82 10.15 2.33
C ASP A 50 14.10 10.38 3.67
N ASP A 51 12.77 10.42 3.64
CA ASP A 51 11.92 10.58 4.83
C ASP A 51 12.04 9.36 5.75
N PHE A 52 12.04 8.15 5.19
CA PHE A 52 12.27 6.90 5.93
C PHE A 52 13.63 6.89 6.64
N GLY A 53 14.70 7.23 5.92
CA GLY A 53 16.05 7.33 6.51
C GLY A 53 16.13 8.41 7.59
N THR A 54 15.43 9.53 7.40
CA THR A 54 15.34 10.60 8.42
C THR A 54 14.64 10.09 9.67
N ALA A 55 13.52 9.40 9.51
CA ALA A 55 12.76 8.82 10.62
C ALA A 55 13.59 7.83 11.45
N LEU A 56 14.35 6.95 10.79
CA LEU A 56 15.24 6.00 11.47
C LEU A 56 16.30 6.71 12.31
N ARG A 57 16.98 7.71 11.74
CA ARG A 57 17.98 8.51 12.45
C ARG A 57 17.36 9.26 13.63
N GLU A 58 16.16 9.79 13.45
CA GLU A 58 15.44 10.49 14.51
C GLU A 58 15.04 9.56 15.66
N ALA A 59 14.49 8.39 15.35
CA ALA A 59 14.11 7.39 16.36
C ALA A 59 15.31 6.92 17.16
N ALA A 60 16.44 6.62 16.50
CA ALA A 60 17.69 6.25 17.16
C ALA A 60 18.24 7.39 18.04
N ARG A 61 18.26 8.62 17.53
CA ARG A 61 18.74 9.79 18.28
C ARG A 61 17.92 10.08 19.54
N LYS A 62 16.61 9.84 19.48
CA LYS A 62 15.65 10.14 20.54
C LYS A 62 15.33 8.91 21.42
N ASP A 63 15.98 7.77 21.16
CA ASP A 63 15.72 6.48 21.83
C ASP A 63 14.23 6.10 21.86
N LEU A 64 13.56 6.21 20.71
CA LEU A 64 12.13 5.94 20.58
C LEU A 64 11.87 4.46 20.25
N ASP A 65 10.97 3.82 21.00
CA ASP A 65 10.40 2.50 20.67
C ASP A 65 9.41 2.65 19.49
N THR A 66 9.94 2.85 18.28
CA THR A 66 9.19 3.04 17.05
C THR A 66 9.66 2.09 15.96
N PHE A 67 8.76 1.26 15.45
CA PHE A 67 9.02 0.42 14.30
C PHE A 67 8.64 1.18 13.03
N ILE A 68 9.64 1.45 12.19
CA ILE A 68 9.50 2.28 10.99
C ILE A 68 9.51 1.38 9.76
N ILE A 69 8.49 1.51 8.92
CA ILE A 69 8.29 0.75 7.70
C ILE A 69 8.37 1.70 6.50
N LEU A 70 9.08 1.26 5.46
CA LEU A 70 9.04 1.82 4.11
C LEU A 70 8.08 0.98 3.24
N LEU A 71 7.13 1.62 2.57
CA LEU A 71 6.19 0.99 1.64
C LEU A 71 6.24 1.71 0.30
N VAL A 72 6.76 1.04 -0.73
CA VAL A 72 6.99 1.65 -2.06
C VAL A 72 6.55 0.73 -3.18
N ASP A 73 6.32 1.27 -4.37
CA ASP A 73 6.02 0.45 -5.55
C ASP A 73 7.25 -0.35 -5.98
N ALA A 74 7.03 -1.60 -6.38
CA ALA A 74 8.09 -2.46 -6.91
C ALA A 74 8.65 -1.93 -8.24
N GLU A 75 7.84 -1.20 -9.03
CA GLU A 75 8.16 -0.64 -10.36
C GLU A 75 8.56 -1.63 -11.47
N ALA A 76 8.96 -2.85 -11.11
CA ALA A 76 9.32 -3.93 -11.99
C ALA A 76 9.00 -5.27 -11.31
N GLU A 77 9.13 -6.36 -12.07
CA GLU A 77 9.01 -7.72 -11.54
C GLU A 77 10.04 -7.98 -10.43
N VAL A 78 9.60 -8.59 -9.34
CA VAL A 78 10.44 -8.87 -8.17
C VAL A 78 11.00 -10.29 -8.28
N ASN A 79 12.19 -10.41 -8.83
CA ASN A 79 12.86 -11.70 -9.10
C ASN A 79 13.91 -12.08 -8.04
N VAL A 80 13.83 -11.48 -6.86
CA VAL A 80 14.78 -11.66 -5.74
C VAL A 80 14.03 -12.01 -4.46
N SER A 81 14.75 -12.52 -3.46
CA SER A 81 14.14 -13.08 -2.24
C SER A 81 13.64 -12.04 -1.23
N SER A 82 13.98 -10.75 -1.39
CA SER A 82 13.52 -9.70 -0.47
C SER A 82 13.26 -8.37 -1.18
N ALA A 83 12.32 -7.59 -0.63
CA ALA A 83 12.05 -6.22 -1.05
C ALA A 83 13.28 -5.32 -0.96
N ARG A 84 14.08 -5.50 0.09
CA ARG A 84 15.34 -4.79 0.31
C ARG A 84 16.33 -5.02 -0.83
N GLN A 85 16.54 -6.28 -1.19
CA GLN A 85 17.43 -6.63 -2.30
C GLN A 85 16.94 -6.06 -3.63
N HIS A 86 15.62 -6.09 -3.87
CA HIS A 86 15.01 -5.54 -5.09
C HIS A 86 15.31 -4.05 -5.22
N LEU A 87 15.04 -3.28 -4.16
CA LEU A 87 15.25 -1.83 -4.16
C LEU A 87 16.75 -1.46 -4.20
N SER A 88 17.62 -2.20 -3.53
CA SER A 88 19.06 -1.96 -3.64
C SER A 88 19.59 -2.22 -5.05
N GLN A 89 19.11 -3.25 -5.76
CA GLN A 89 19.53 -3.56 -7.14
C GLN A 89 18.96 -2.58 -8.17
N ARG A 90 17.68 -2.22 -8.02
CA ARG A 90 16.98 -1.34 -8.96
C ARG A 90 17.32 0.14 -8.76
N ASP A 91 17.16 0.61 -7.52
CA ASP A 91 17.24 2.04 -7.18
C ASP A 91 18.62 2.46 -6.67
N GLY A 92 19.50 1.50 -6.35
CA GLY A 92 20.81 1.78 -5.74
C GLY A 92 20.69 2.27 -4.29
N TRP A 93 19.55 2.02 -3.63
CA TRP A 93 19.33 2.44 -2.25
C TRP A 93 20.17 1.63 -1.26
N ASP A 94 20.87 2.36 -0.39
CA ASP A 94 21.62 1.77 0.72
C ASP A 94 20.65 1.40 1.86
N LEU A 95 20.33 0.11 1.91
CA LEU A 95 19.49 -0.51 2.93
C LEU A 95 20.31 -1.46 3.82
N GLN A 96 21.62 -1.23 3.95
CA GLN A 96 22.44 -2.01 4.88
C GLN A 96 22.02 -1.72 6.33
N GLY A 97 21.92 -2.78 7.13
CA GLY A 97 21.48 -2.67 8.53
C GLY A 97 19.98 -2.45 8.73
N ILE A 98 19.19 -2.33 7.66
CA ILE A 98 17.73 -2.28 7.73
C ILE A 98 17.18 -3.71 7.71
N GLY A 99 16.27 -4.03 8.64
CA GLY A 99 15.62 -5.33 8.68
C GLY A 99 14.69 -5.53 7.48
N ASP A 100 14.60 -6.76 6.95
CA ASP A 100 13.73 -7.06 5.81
C ASP A 100 12.24 -6.75 6.12
N ASP A 101 11.83 -6.91 7.38
CA ASP A 101 10.47 -6.58 7.86
C ASP A 101 10.16 -5.07 7.87
N GLN A 102 11.15 -4.20 7.67
CA GLN A 102 10.97 -2.75 7.59
C GLN A 102 10.80 -2.26 6.16
N VAL A 103 10.97 -3.12 5.15
CA VAL A 103 10.93 -2.75 3.74
C VAL A 103 9.89 -3.60 3.03
N HIS A 104 8.81 -2.95 2.56
CA HIS A 104 7.68 -3.62 1.92
C HIS A 104 7.43 -3.05 0.53
N LEU A 105 6.99 -3.91 -0.38
CA LEU A 105 6.62 -3.53 -1.74
C LEU A 105 5.10 -3.56 -1.92
N LEU A 106 4.56 -2.52 -2.54
CA LEU A 106 3.29 -2.57 -3.27
C LEU A 106 3.56 -3.27 -4.61
N VAL A 107 3.60 -4.60 -4.62
CA VAL A 107 3.90 -5.37 -5.85
C VAL A 107 2.80 -5.12 -6.90
N GLN A 108 3.24 -4.76 -8.10
CA GLN A 108 2.44 -4.30 -9.26
C GLN A 108 1.64 -3.00 -9.10
N ALA A 109 1.64 -2.36 -7.93
CA ALA A 109 0.92 -1.14 -7.51
C ALA A 109 -0.42 -1.37 -6.79
N ILE A 110 -0.90 -0.30 -6.15
CA ILE A 110 -2.11 -0.29 -5.32
C ILE A 110 -3.35 -0.81 -6.03
N GLU A 111 -3.42 -0.69 -7.36
CA GLU A 111 -4.51 -1.24 -8.17
C GLU A 111 -4.73 -2.74 -7.97
N ALA A 112 -3.70 -3.50 -7.61
CA ALA A 112 -3.84 -4.92 -7.28
C ALA A 112 -4.76 -5.10 -6.05
N TRP A 113 -4.56 -4.27 -5.02
CA TRP A 113 -5.38 -4.28 -3.81
C TRP A 113 -6.80 -3.75 -4.08
N LEU A 114 -6.95 -2.78 -5.00
CA LEU A 114 -8.28 -2.31 -5.41
C LEU A 114 -9.10 -3.41 -6.09
N ILE A 115 -8.46 -4.22 -6.95
CA ILE A 115 -9.13 -5.32 -7.67
C ILE A 115 -9.46 -6.48 -6.72
N ALA A 116 -8.69 -6.67 -5.65
CA ALA A 116 -8.93 -7.70 -4.64
C ALA A 116 -10.29 -7.55 -3.94
N ASP A 117 -10.79 -6.32 -3.76
CA ASP A 117 -12.11 -6.05 -3.18
C ASP A 117 -13.11 -5.52 -4.22
N ARG A 118 -13.77 -6.44 -4.91
CA ARG A 118 -14.83 -6.11 -5.88
C ARG A 118 -16.01 -5.38 -5.26
N ASP A 119 -16.27 -5.55 -3.96
CA ASP A 119 -17.36 -4.83 -3.29
C ASP A 119 -17.03 -3.36 -3.10
N ALA A 120 -15.77 -3.02 -2.77
CA ALA A 120 -15.32 -1.63 -2.75
C ALA A 120 -15.44 -0.98 -4.13
N LEU A 121 -15.07 -1.70 -5.21
CA LEU A 121 -15.28 -1.22 -6.57
C LEU A 121 -16.76 -0.97 -6.89
N ARG A 122 -17.67 -1.88 -6.51
CA ARG A 122 -19.12 -1.70 -6.66
C ARG A 122 -19.63 -0.48 -5.89
N LYS A 123 -19.16 -0.25 -4.65
CA LYS A 123 -19.51 0.92 -3.84
C LYS A 123 -19.08 2.22 -4.52
N HIS A 124 -17.89 2.25 -5.13
CA HIS A 124 -17.34 3.44 -5.78
C HIS A 124 -17.98 3.73 -7.15
N TYR A 125 -18.17 2.72 -7.98
CA TYR A 125 -18.62 2.86 -9.37
C TYR A 125 -20.13 2.68 -9.57
N GLY A 126 -20.81 2.00 -8.65
CA GLY A 126 -22.25 1.71 -8.72
C GLY A 126 -22.59 0.57 -9.68
N ALA A 127 -23.88 0.49 -10.03
CA ALA A 127 -24.44 -0.60 -10.84
C ALA A 127 -23.88 -0.71 -12.27
N ASP A 128 -23.27 0.36 -12.79
CA ASP A 128 -22.71 0.41 -14.15
C ASP A 128 -21.27 -0.15 -14.23
N LEU A 129 -20.72 -0.68 -13.12
CA LEU A 129 -19.41 -1.30 -13.09
C LEU A 129 -19.40 -2.57 -13.97
N ASN A 130 -18.54 -2.61 -14.98
CA ASN A 130 -18.32 -3.82 -15.77
C ASN A 130 -17.31 -4.75 -15.10
N GLU A 131 -17.78 -5.59 -14.19
CA GLU A 131 -16.93 -6.54 -13.46
C GLU A 131 -16.27 -7.61 -14.33
N ASN A 132 -16.82 -7.89 -15.52
CA ASN A 132 -16.25 -8.85 -16.45
C ASN A 132 -14.92 -8.33 -17.06
N ALA A 133 -14.66 -7.03 -16.98
CA ALA A 133 -13.38 -6.45 -17.37
C ALA A 133 -12.29 -6.61 -16.29
N LEU A 134 -12.67 -7.02 -15.07
CA LEU A 134 -11.73 -7.22 -13.96
C LEU A 134 -11.15 -8.64 -14.01
N PRO A 135 -9.81 -8.80 -13.93
CA PRO A 135 -9.15 -10.09 -13.93
C PRO A 135 -9.64 -11.03 -12.83
N GLY A 136 -9.70 -12.32 -13.13
CA GLY A 136 -10.04 -13.39 -12.18
C GLY A 136 -8.85 -14.17 -11.62
N ARG A 137 -7.62 -13.68 -11.83
CA ARG A 137 -6.37 -14.29 -11.33
C ARG A 137 -5.82 -13.53 -10.13
N GLN A 138 -4.78 -14.07 -9.50
CA GLN A 138 -4.08 -13.46 -8.35
C GLN A 138 -3.72 -11.98 -8.68
N PRO A 139 -4.16 -10.97 -7.90
CA PRO A 139 -4.03 -9.56 -8.28
C PRO A 139 -2.59 -9.01 -8.35
N GLU A 140 -1.73 -9.40 -7.42
CA GLU A 140 -0.31 -8.97 -7.34
C GLU A 140 0.59 -9.63 -8.39
N GLU A 141 0.11 -10.64 -9.13
CA GLU A 141 0.79 -11.22 -10.30
C GLU A 141 0.45 -10.49 -11.61
N ILE A 142 -0.51 -9.55 -11.58
CA ILE A 142 -0.99 -8.86 -12.78
C ILE A 142 -0.10 -7.63 -13.05
N PRO A 143 0.46 -7.47 -14.25
CA PRO A 143 1.26 -6.29 -14.56
C PRO A 143 0.54 -4.97 -14.27
N LYS A 144 1.24 -3.96 -13.71
CA LYS A 144 0.72 -2.62 -13.41
C LYS A 144 -0.14 -2.01 -14.53
N ASN A 145 0.34 -2.11 -15.77
CA ASN A 145 -0.38 -1.60 -16.94
C ASN A 145 -1.69 -2.33 -17.23
N ASP A 146 -1.75 -3.64 -16.93
CA ASP A 146 -2.94 -4.46 -17.11
C ASP A 146 -3.97 -4.20 -16.01
N LEU A 147 -3.51 -4.01 -14.75
CA LEU A 147 -4.35 -3.57 -13.63
C LEU A 147 -5.05 -2.24 -13.94
N LYS A 148 -4.28 -1.21 -14.34
CA LYS A 148 -4.80 0.11 -14.71
C LYS A 148 -5.75 0.03 -15.90
N ARG A 149 -5.43 -0.77 -16.92
CA ARG A 149 -6.29 -0.99 -18.09
C ARG A 149 -7.61 -1.65 -17.70
N ALA A 150 -7.57 -2.67 -16.85
CA ALA A 150 -8.74 -3.36 -16.35
C ALA A 150 -9.68 -2.43 -15.59
N LEU A 151 -9.16 -1.66 -14.61
CA LEU A 151 -9.95 -0.68 -13.86
C LEU A 151 -10.56 0.39 -14.78
N LYS A 152 -9.79 0.88 -15.76
CA LYS A 152 -10.30 1.84 -16.75
C LYS A 152 -11.42 1.25 -17.61
N GLN A 153 -11.31 0.00 -18.02
CA GLN A 153 -12.35 -0.69 -18.78
C GLN A 153 -13.60 -0.99 -17.93
N ALA A 154 -13.40 -1.44 -16.69
CA ALA A 154 -14.48 -1.74 -15.76
C ALA A 154 -15.31 -0.48 -15.44
N GLY A 155 -14.65 0.64 -15.20
CA GLY A 155 -15.29 1.93 -14.89
C GLY A 155 -15.77 2.73 -16.10
N ARG A 156 -15.49 2.29 -17.34
CA ARG A 156 -15.63 3.11 -18.57
C ARG A 156 -17.04 3.69 -18.77
N ASN A 157 -18.07 2.88 -18.52
CA ASN A 157 -19.47 3.25 -18.77
C ASN A 157 -20.16 3.82 -17.53
N THR A 158 -19.44 3.99 -16.43
CA THR A 158 -19.96 4.59 -15.19
C THR A 158 -19.96 6.11 -15.30
N LYS A 159 -20.62 6.79 -14.33
CA LYS A 159 -20.57 8.26 -14.21
C LYS A 159 -19.14 8.81 -14.09
N LYS A 160 -18.19 8.01 -13.61
CA LYS A 160 -16.77 8.37 -13.44
C LYS A 160 -15.97 8.28 -14.74
N LYS A 161 -16.50 7.60 -15.77
CA LYS A 161 -15.90 7.45 -17.11
C LYS A 161 -14.52 6.78 -17.12
N GLY A 162 -14.30 5.82 -16.22
CA GLY A 162 -13.05 5.07 -16.10
C GLY A 162 -12.37 5.26 -14.74
N TYR A 163 -11.09 4.90 -14.70
CA TYR A 163 -10.25 4.97 -13.50
C TYR A 163 -9.23 6.10 -13.63
N HIS A 164 -9.20 6.98 -12.62
CA HIS A 164 -8.16 7.98 -12.40
C HIS A 164 -7.34 7.63 -11.16
N GLU A 165 -6.06 7.33 -11.38
CA GLU A 165 -5.12 6.79 -10.38
C GLU A 165 -5.17 7.48 -9.03
N ILE A 166 -4.96 8.79 -8.98
CA ILE A 166 -4.90 9.51 -7.71
C ILE A 166 -6.31 9.66 -7.09
N SER A 167 -7.28 10.15 -7.86
CA SER A 167 -8.58 10.55 -7.30
C SER A 167 -9.54 9.39 -7.03
N ASP A 168 -9.49 8.34 -7.86
CA ASP A 168 -10.30 7.14 -7.64
C ASP A 168 -9.54 6.14 -6.78
N GLY A 169 -8.23 5.97 -6.99
CA GLY A 169 -7.43 5.01 -6.22
C GLY A 169 -7.50 5.27 -4.71
N THR A 170 -7.33 6.52 -4.27
CA THR A 170 -7.46 6.87 -2.83
C THR A 170 -8.86 6.66 -2.29
N LYS A 171 -9.92 6.98 -3.06
CA LYS A 171 -11.31 6.78 -2.63
C LYS A 171 -11.71 5.32 -2.55
N ILE A 172 -11.21 4.49 -3.46
CA ILE A 172 -11.44 3.05 -3.42
C ILE A 172 -10.64 2.45 -2.27
N LEU A 173 -9.40 2.91 -2.03
CA LEU A 173 -8.58 2.49 -0.89
C LEU A 173 -9.29 2.71 0.45
N GLU A 174 -9.94 3.86 0.64
CA GLU A 174 -10.79 4.17 1.82
C GLU A 174 -11.96 3.19 2.00
N LEU A 175 -12.41 2.53 0.92
CA LEU A 175 -13.58 1.64 0.93
C LEU A 175 -13.22 0.15 1.04
N LEU A 176 -11.93 -0.19 0.93
CA LEU A 176 -11.48 -1.59 0.94
C LEU A 176 -11.79 -2.22 2.28
N ASP A 177 -12.23 -3.47 2.21
CA ASP A 177 -12.19 -4.41 3.32
C ASP A 177 -10.77 -5.00 3.44
N PRO A 178 -9.99 -4.65 4.47
CA PRO A 178 -8.61 -5.11 4.59
C PRO A 178 -8.49 -6.63 4.67
N ALA A 179 -9.48 -7.33 5.25
CA ALA A 179 -9.45 -8.79 5.34
C ALA A 179 -9.54 -9.46 3.96
N LYS A 180 -10.35 -8.91 3.04
CA LYS A 180 -10.42 -9.40 1.66
C LYS A 180 -9.12 -9.18 0.90
N VAL A 181 -8.51 -8.01 1.08
CA VAL A 181 -7.23 -7.70 0.45
C VAL A 181 -6.15 -8.66 0.98
N ARG A 182 -6.04 -8.85 2.31
CA ARG A 182 -5.09 -9.80 2.91
C ARG A 182 -5.30 -11.24 2.43
N ALA A 183 -6.54 -11.66 2.19
CA ALA A 183 -6.83 -13.00 1.70
C ALA A 183 -6.36 -13.22 0.25
N ALA A 184 -6.39 -12.17 -0.58
CA ALA A 184 -6.05 -12.25 -2.01
C ALA A 184 -4.61 -11.82 -2.33
N CYS A 185 -3.99 -11.03 -1.48
CA CYS A 185 -2.73 -10.32 -1.72
C CYS A 185 -1.67 -10.67 -0.65
N PRO A 186 -0.75 -11.62 -0.94
CA PRO A 186 0.32 -12.02 -0.03
C PRO A 186 1.18 -10.87 0.51
N HIS A 187 1.50 -9.85 -0.30
CA HIS A 187 2.30 -8.72 0.20
C HIS A 187 1.51 -7.85 1.18
N CYS A 188 0.21 -7.64 0.93
CA CYS A 188 -0.68 -7.01 1.91
C CYS A 188 -0.75 -7.85 3.20
N ARG A 189 -0.88 -9.17 3.09
CA ARG A 189 -0.92 -10.08 4.26
C ARG A 189 0.36 -9.96 5.09
N ALA A 190 1.52 -9.98 4.44
CA ALA A 190 2.82 -9.85 5.10
C ALA A 190 2.95 -8.51 5.85
N LEU A 191 2.58 -7.40 5.21
CA LEU A 191 2.58 -6.07 5.84
C LEU A 191 1.73 -6.05 7.12
N PHE A 192 0.50 -6.54 7.06
CA PHE A 192 -0.39 -6.58 8.23
C PHE A 192 0.12 -7.52 9.33
N ALA A 193 0.80 -8.62 8.99
CA ALA A 193 1.41 -9.52 9.97
C ALA A 193 2.52 -8.82 10.77
N ILE A 194 3.36 -8.02 10.09
CA ILE A 194 4.37 -7.19 10.77
C ILE A 194 3.69 -6.16 11.67
N ILE A 195 2.71 -5.41 11.17
CA ILE A 195 2.02 -4.40 11.99
C ILE A 195 1.34 -5.04 13.21
N SER A 196 0.68 -6.19 13.03
CA SER A 196 0.03 -6.93 14.10
C SER A 196 1.03 -7.36 15.18
N ARG A 197 2.20 -7.88 14.77
CA ARG A 197 3.28 -8.26 15.68
C ARG A 197 3.82 -7.08 16.49
N GLU A 198 4.14 -5.97 15.82
CA GLU A 198 4.79 -4.81 16.46
C GLU A 198 3.82 -4.03 17.38
N THR A 199 2.56 -3.90 16.96
CA THR A 199 1.52 -3.26 17.77
C THR A 199 1.00 -4.17 18.90
N GLY A 200 1.16 -5.49 18.76
CA GLY A 200 0.58 -6.52 19.60
C GLY A 200 -0.95 -6.65 19.49
N ILE A 201 -1.55 -6.11 18.42
CA ILE A 201 -2.97 -6.24 18.13
C ILE A 201 -3.17 -7.44 17.19
N PRO A 202 -3.73 -8.56 17.65
CA PRO A 202 -3.93 -9.73 16.80
C PRO A 202 -5.04 -9.49 15.78
N LEU A 203 -4.86 -10.02 14.56
CA LEU A 203 -5.89 -10.07 13.53
C LEU A 203 -6.38 -11.51 13.35
N PRO A 204 -7.70 -11.79 13.40
CA PRO A 204 -8.22 -13.15 13.40
C PRO A 204 -7.81 -14.00 12.18
N ASP A 205 -7.62 -13.37 11.02
CA ASP A 205 -7.24 -14.04 9.78
C ASP A 205 -5.72 -14.23 9.61
N LEU A 206 -4.91 -13.72 10.54
CA LEU A 206 -3.46 -13.86 10.59
C LEU A 206 -2.97 -14.85 11.65
N GLN A 207 -3.88 -15.46 12.41
CA GLN A 207 -3.59 -16.49 13.42
C GLN A 207 -3.47 -17.89 12.82
#